data_AF-A0A8T5FAY8-F1
#
_entry.id   AF-A0A8T5FAY8-F1
#
_cell.length_a   1.000
_cell.length_b   1.000
_cell.length_c   1.000
_cell.angle_alpha   90.00
_cell.angle_beta   90.00
_cell.angle_gamma   90.00
#
_symmetry.space_group_name_H-M   'P 1'
#
loop_
_entity.id
_entity.type
_entity.pdbx_description
1 polymer ?
#
loop_
_entity_poly.entity_id
_entity_poly.type
_entity_poly.pdbx_seq_one_letter_code
_entity_poly.pdbx_strand_id
1 'polypeptide(L)'
;KSSKGGGCLIATATYGSEMALEVQQLRELRDNQLLQTESGTAFMGMFNDIYYSFSPIVSDYERENPLFKEIVKIAITPMISSLSLMENANSESEVISLGLSVIALNLGMYLGVPAIVVVGIRKRI
;
A
#
# COMPACT_ATOMS: atom_id res chain seq x y z
N LYS A 1 3.87 -9.84 26.21
CA LYS A 1 3.99 -8.44 25.74
C LYS A 1 3.04 -8.29 24.55
N SER A 2 1.99 -7.47 24.68
CA SER A 2 1.02 -7.24 23.59
C SER A 2 1.73 -6.55 22.41
N SER A 3 1.88 -7.27 21.30
CA SER A 3 2.56 -6.83 20.09
C SER A 3 1.69 -5.84 19.31
N LYS A 4 1.70 -4.57 19.70
CA LYS A 4 1.05 -3.45 18.97
C LYS A 4 1.79 -3.04 17.67
N GLY A 5 2.51 -3.93 16.97
CA GLY A 5 3.47 -3.50 15.94
C GLY A 5 3.60 -4.38 14.69
N GLY A 6 2.56 -5.13 14.29
CA GLY A 6 2.65 -6.03 13.12
C GLY A 6 1.46 -6.02 12.15
N GLY A 7 0.47 -5.15 12.38
CA GLY A 7 -0.77 -5.10 11.61
C GLY A 7 -0.81 -3.99 10.56
N CYS A 8 -1.56 -4.19 9.49
CA CYS A 8 -1.83 -3.18 8.46
C CYS A 8 -2.89 -2.16 8.95
N LEU A 9 -2.58 -1.38 10.00
CA LEU A 9 -3.51 -0.49 10.72
C LEU A 9 -4.37 0.42 9.82
N ILE A 10 -3.75 1.06 8.83
CA ILE A 10 -4.44 1.94 7.87
C ILE A 10 -5.42 1.11 7.04
N ALA A 11 -4.96 0.05 6.38
CA ALA A 11 -5.82 -0.81 5.58
C ALA A 11 -6.96 -1.43 6.43
N THR A 12 -6.69 -1.83 7.67
CA THR A 12 -7.71 -2.32 8.60
C THR A 12 -8.76 -1.26 8.92
N ALA A 13 -8.37 0.00 9.15
CA ALA A 13 -9.32 1.09 9.35
C ALA A 13 -10.13 1.39 8.07
N THR A 14 -9.47 1.36 6.91
CA THR A 14 -10.08 1.58 5.60
C THR A 14 -11.09 0.51 5.22
N TYR A 15 -10.75 -0.78 5.35
CA TYR A 15 -11.61 -1.90 4.95
C TYR A 15 -12.46 -2.47 6.10
N GLY A 16 -12.26 -1.94 7.31
CA GLY A 16 -13.11 -2.21 8.48
C GLY A 16 -12.82 -3.52 9.23
N SER A 17 -11.91 -4.36 8.74
CA SER A 17 -11.54 -5.62 9.39
C SER A 17 -10.11 -6.00 9.07
N GLU A 18 -9.43 -6.62 10.03
CA GLU A 18 -8.14 -7.28 9.77
C GLU A 18 -8.30 -8.52 8.88
N MET A 19 -9.51 -9.07 8.81
CA MET A 19 -9.88 -10.23 7.97
C MET A 19 -10.43 -9.81 6.60
N ALA A 20 -10.40 -8.51 6.26
CA ALA A 20 -10.75 -8.06 4.93
C ALA A 20 -9.78 -8.64 3.89
N LEU A 21 -10.28 -8.93 2.68
CA LEU A 21 -9.50 -9.56 1.62
C LEU A 21 -8.25 -8.74 1.29
N GLU A 22 -8.39 -7.42 1.20
CA GLU A 22 -7.32 -6.49 0.88
C GLU A 22 -6.22 -6.48 1.96
N VAL A 23 -6.61 -6.65 3.22
CA VAL A 23 -5.65 -6.74 4.33
C VAL A 23 -4.93 -8.09 4.32
N GLN A 24 -5.64 -9.18 4.00
CA GLN A 24 -5.04 -10.51 3.89
C GLN A 24 -4.06 -10.59 2.72
N GLN A 25 -4.39 -10.02 1.56
CA GLN A 25 -3.48 -9.91 0.41
C GLN A 25 -2.15 -9.26 0.79
N LEU A 26 -2.20 -8.13 1.52
CA LEU A 26 -0.99 -7.46 2.00
C LEU A 26 -0.16 -8.34 2.96
N ARG A 27 -0.83 -9.12 3.81
CA ARG A 27 -0.15 -10.04 4.75
C ARG A 27 0.50 -11.20 4.01
N GLU A 28 -0.21 -11.81 3.08
CA GLU A 28 0.31 -12.91 2.26
C GLU A 28 1.51 -12.45 1.43
N LEU A 29 1.42 -11.30 0.77
CA LEU A 29 2.55 -10.73 0.02
C LEU A 29 3.76 -10.49 0.93
N ARG A 30 3.55 -9.88 2.10
CA ARG A 30 4.63 -9.63 3.06
C ARG A 30 5.28 -10.93 3.52
N ASP A 31 4.47 -11.86 4.00
CA ASP A 31 4.94 -13.05 4.71
C ASP A 31 5.51 -14.11 3.74
N ASN A 32 4.92 -14.24 2.55
CA ASN A 32 5.29 -15.29 1.59
C ASN A 32 6.25 -14.81 0.49
N GLN A 33 6.33 -13.51 0.19
CA GLN A 33 7.21 -13.00 -0.86
C GLN A 33 8.32 -12.11 -0.29
N LEU A 34 7.96 -11.03 0.43
CA LEU A 34 8.96 -10.04 0.86
C LEU A 34 9.90 -10.59 1.93
N LEU A 35 9.36 -11.21 2.99
CA LEU A 35 10.15 -11.75 4.10
C LEU A 35 10.92 -13.02 3.75
N GLN A 36 10.70 -13.61 2.58
CA GLN A 36 11.46 -14.75 2.07
C GLN A 36 12.75 -14.35 1.34
N THR A 37 13.00 -13.04 1.17
CA THR A 37 14.18 -12.51 0.47
C THR A 37 14.96 -11.54 1.37
N GLU A 38 16.27 -11.41 1.14
CA GLU A 38 17.10 -10.49 1.91
C GLU A 38 16.69 -9.03 1.64
N SER A 39 16.50 -8.69 0.37
CA SER A 39 16.10 -7.34 -0.06
C SER A 39 14.71 -6.95 0.45
N GLY A 40 13.73 -7.86 0.39
CA GLY A 40 12.37 -7.61 0.90
C GLY A 40 12.35 -7.46 2.43
N THR A 41 13.16 -8.22 3.16
CA THR A 41 13.30 -8.07 4.61
C THR A 41 13.90 -6.72 5.00
N ALA A 42 14.97 -6.30 4.32
CA ALA A 42 15.58 -4.99 4.55
C ALA A 42 14.60 -3.84 4.25
N PHE A 43 13.85 -3.94 3.14
CA PHE A 43 12.80 -2.99 2.80
C PHE A 43 11.71 -2.93 3.88
N MET A 44 11.21 -4.08 4.34
CA MET A 44 10.17 -4.13 5.37
C MET A 44 10.63 -3.55 6.71
N GLY A 45 11.92 -3.68 7.06
CA GLY A 45 12.48 -3.03 8.23
C GLY A 45 12.34 -1.51 8.16
N MET A 46 12.86 -0.89 7.09
CA MET A 46 12.75 0.56 6.87
C MET A 46 11.29 1.01 6.76
N PHE A 47 10.48 0.26 6.02
CA PHE A 47 9.06 0.55 5.85
C PHE A 47 8.34 0.54 7.18
N ASN A 48 8.55 -0.46 8.04
CA ASN A 48 7.87 -0.58 9.32
C ASN A 48 8.20 0.59 10.26
N ASP A 49 9.46 1.03 10.31
CA ASP A 49 9.86 2.16 11.15
C ASP A 49 9.09 3.44 10.78
N ILE A 50 8.96 3.69 9.48
CA ILE A 50 8.21 4.85 8.98
C ILE A 50 6.70 4.62 9.17
N TYR A 51 6.18 3.48 8.72
CA TYR A 51 4.76 3.14 8.74
C TYR A 51 4.16 3.21 10.15
N TYR A 52 4.79 2.59 11.14
CA TYR A 52 4.28 2.58 12.51
C TYR A 52 4.47 3.92 13.24
N SER A 53 5.30 4.83 12.73
CA SER A 53 5.44 6.18 13.30
C SER A 53 4.19 7.04 13.13
N PHE A 54 3.41 6.84 12.05
CA PHE A 54 2.24 7.67 11.72
C PHE A 54 0.93 6.89 11.59
N SER A 55 0.98 5.58 11.33
CA SER A 55 -0.23 4.78 11.06
C SER A 55 -1.26 4.77 12.19
N PRO A 56 -0.93 4.82 13.50
CA PRO A 56 -1.95 4.92 14.54
C PRO A 56 -2.81 6.17 14.38
N ILE A 57 -2.16 7.33 14.19
CA ILE A 57 -2.82 8.64 14.05
C ILE A 57 -3.76 8.63 12.83
N VAL A 58 -3.27 8.14 11.70
CA VAL A 58 -4.09 8.05 10.47
C VAL A 58 -5.27 7.11 10.67
N SER A 59 -5.03 5.92 11.24
CA SER A 59 -6.08 4.91 11.43
C SER A 59 -7.17 5.36 12.41
N ASP A 60 -6.81 6.13 13.44
CA ASP A 60 -7.77 6.70 14.38
C ASP A 60 -8.60 7.80 13.71
N TYR A 61 -7.97 8.64 12.89
CA TYR A 61 -8.67 9.67 12.12
C TYR A 61 -9.63 9.08 11.08
N GLU A 62 -9.29 7.95 10.45
CA GLU A 62 -10.21 7.18 9.56
C GLU A 62 -11.44 6.65 10.29
N ARG A 63 -11.30 6.24 11.56
CA ARG A 63 -12.43 5.75 12.38
C ARG A 63 -13.39 6.88 12.75
N GLU A 64 -12.86 8.08 12.95
CA GLU A 64 -13.65 9.26 13.33
C GLU A 64 -14.31 9.93 12.11
N ASN A 65 -13.69 9.86 10.93
CA ASN A 65 -14.12 10.62 9.75
C ASN A 65 -14.42 9.71 8.54
N PRO A 66 -15.70 9.38 8.27
CA PRO A 66 -16.09 8.53 7.15
C PRO A 66 -15.65 9.05 5.78
N LEU A 67 -15.65 10.38 5.58
CA LEU A 67 -15.16 10.98 4.34
C LEU A 67 -13.65 10.79 4.16
N PHE A 68 -12.87 10.94 5.23
CA PHE A 68 -11.43 10.71 5.17
C PHE A 68 -11.12 9.24 4.87
N LYS A 69 -11.85 8.32 5.50
CA LYS A 69 -11.76 6.89 5.21
C LYS A 69 -12.00 6.57 3.73
N GLU A 70 -13.02 7.17 3.10
CA GLU A 70 -13.27 6.96 1.66
C GLU A 70 -12.17 7.56 0.77
N ILE A 71 -11.60 8.71 1.14
CA ILE A 71 -10.44 9.28 0.44
C ILE A 71 -9.25 8.34 0.54
N VAL A 72 -8.94 7.83 1.74
CA VAL A 72 -7.87 6.85 1.95
C VAL A 72 -8.14 5.60 1.13
N LYS A 73 -9.38 5.10 1.11
CA LYS A 73 -9.79 3.94 0.32
C LYS A 73 -9.52 4.13 -1.17
N ILE A 74 -9.94 5.26 -1.75
CA ILE A 74 -9.68 5.60 -3.15
C ILE A 74 -8.17 5.69 -3.39
N ALA A 75 -7.43 6.26 -2.45
CA ALA A 75 -5.99 6.38 -2.55
C ALA A 75 -5.30 5.02 -2.52
N ILE A 76 -5.59 4.12 -1.57
CA ILE A 76 -4.82 2.89 -1.37
C ILE A 76 -5.28 1.71 -2.22
N THR A 77 -6.53 1.68 -2.69
CA THR A 77 -7.07 0.53 -3.45
C THR A 77 -6.26 0.23 -4.71
N PRO A 78 -5.92 1.21 -5.58
CA PRO A 78 -5.14 0.94 -6.79
C PRO A 78 -3.73 0.41 -6.47
N MET A 79 -3.12 0.92 -5.39
CA MET A 79 -1.83 0.43 -4.92
C MET A 79 -1.92 -1.03 -4.48
N ILE A 80 -2.92 -1.40 -3.67
CA ILE A 80 -3.13 -2.80 -3.24
C ILE A 80 -3.36 -3.71 -4.44
N SER A 81 -4.17 -3.28 -5.42
CA SER A 81 -4.37 -4.05 -6.65
C SER A 81 -3.07 -4.25 -7.44
N SER A 82 -2.23 -3.22 -7.55
CA SER A 82 -0.93 -3.33 -8.24
C SER A 82 0.08 -4.24 -7.54
N LEU A 83 -0.02 -4.37 -6.21
CA LEU A 83 0.87 -5.21 -5.41
C LEU A 83 0.64 -6.71 -5.67
N SER A 84 -0.54 -7.12 -6.16
CA SER A 84 -0.79 -8.51 -6.57
C SER A 84 0.14 -8.99 -7.69
N LEU A 85 0.73 -8.08 -8.48
CA LEU A 85 1.75 -8.42 -9.47
C LEU A 85 3.00 -9.04 -8.85
N MET A 86 3.30 -8.71 -7.60
CA MET A 86 4.45 -9.23 -6.86
C MET A 86 4.20 -10.62 -6.26
N GLU A 87 2.97 -11.14 -6.27
CA GLU A 87 2.66 -12.49 -5.77
C GLU A 87 3.36 -13.59 -6.58
N ASN A 88 3.78 -13.29 -7.82
CA ASN A 88 4.47 -14.22 -8.71
C ASN A 88 6.00 -14.15 -8.61
N ALA A 89 6.56 -13.38 -7.68
CA ALA A 89 8.01 -13.18 -7.56
C ALA A 89 8.69 -14.36 -6.83
N ASN A 90 9.28 -15.31 -7.55
CA ASN A 90 9.88 -16.52 -6.97
C ASN A 90 11.38 -16.39 -6.67
N SER A 91 11.99 -15.24 -6.98
CA SER A 91 13.44 -15.00 -6.80
C SER A 91 13.72 -13.57 -6.35
N GLU A 92 14.91 -13.33 -5.78
CA GLU A 92 15.31 -12.00 -5.31
C GLU A 92 15.32 -10.95 -6.44
N SER A 93 15.77 -11.34 -7.64
CA SER A 93 15.77 -10.45 -8.81
C SER A 93 14.36 -10.11 -9.28
N GLU A 94 13.41 -11.04 -9.17
CA GLU A 94 11.99 -10.79 -9.46
C GLU A 94 11.36 -9.87 -8.42
N VAL A 95 11.63 -10.06 -7.12
CA VAL A 95 11.14 -9.16 -6.07
C VAL A 95 11.61 -7.72 -6.31
N ILE A 96 12.89 -7.54 -6.68
CA ILE A 96 13.45 -6.21 -6.96
C ILE A 96 12.84 -5.63 -8.26
N SER A 97 12.81 -6.39 -9.34
CA SER A 97 12.33 -5.88 -10.64
C SER A 97 10.83 -5.61 -10.65
N LEU A 98 10.01 -6.50 -10.07
CA LEU A 98 8.57 -6.29 -9.91
C LEU A 98 8.30 -5.18 -8.90
N GLY A 99 9.06 -5.10 -7.81
CA GLY A 99 8.95 -3.99 -6.84
C GLY A 99 9.18 -2.62 -7.50
N LEU A 100 10.25 -2.47 -8.29
CA LEU A 100 10.51 -1.25 -9.06
C LEU A 100 9.41 -0.96 -10.09
N SER A 101 8.90 -2.00 -10.75
CA SER A 101 7.81 -1.88 -11.73
C SER A 101 6.51 -1.40 -11.08
N VAL A 102 6.17 -1.93 -9.91
CA VAL A 102 4.99 -1.52 -9.13
C VAL A 102 5.15 -0.08 -8.63
N ILE A 103 6.33 0.33 -8.16
CA ILE A 103 6.58 1.72 -7.78
C ILE A 103 6.38 2.65 -8.97
N ALA A 104 6.96 2.32 -10.13
CA ALA A 104 6.81 3.12 -11.34
C ALA A 104 5.34 3.20 -11.80
N LEU A 105 4.60 2.08 -11.74
CA LEU A 105 3.18 2.03 -12.08
C LEU A 105 2.34 2.91 -11.16
N ASN A 106 2.56 2.84 -9.85
CA ASN A 106 1.87 3.67 -8.86
C ASN A 106 2.17 5.16 -9.09
N LEU A 107 3.45 5.53 -9.24
CA LEU A 107 3.83 6.92 -9.54
C LEU A 107 3.18 7.42 -10.83
N GLY A 108 3.21 6.59 -11.88
CA GLY A 108 2.55 6.90 -13.15
C GLY A 108 1.05 7.09 -12.99
N MET A 109 0.38 6.31 -12.15
CA MET A 109 -1.05 6.44 -11.89
C MET A 109 -1.38 7.69 -11.06
N TYR A 110 -0.71 7.88 -9.91
CA TYR A 110 -0.98 8.99 -9.00
C TYR A 110 -0.57 10.36 -9.55
N LEU A 111 0.43 10.42 -10.45
CA LEU A 111 0.84 11.67 -11.08
C LEU A 111 0.23 11.84 -12.47
N GLY A 112 0.17 10.77 -13.26
CA GLY A 112 -0.28 10.80 -14.65
C GLY A 112 -1.78 11.06 -14.76
N VAL A 113 -2.62 10.39 -13.96
CA VAL A 113 -4.08 10.60 -14.04
C VAL A 113 -4.46 12.06 -13.70
N PRO A 114 -4.01 12.65 -12.58
CA PRO A 114 -4.28 14.06 -12.30
C PRO A 114 -3.70 15.01 -13.35
N ALA A 115 -2.49 14.75 -13.86
CA ALA A 115 -1.88 15.59 -14.89
C ALA A 115 -2.71 15.62 -16.18
N ILE A 116 -3.18 14.45 -16.66
CA ILE A 116 -4.03 14.34 -17.84
C ILE A 116 -5.36 15.09 -17.63
N VAL A 117 -5.97 14.93 -16.45
CA VAL A 117 -7.23 15.63 -16.10
C VAL A 117 -7.02 17.14 -16.13
N VAL A 118 -5.96 17.66 -15.49
CA VAL A 118 -5.66 19.10 -15.45
C VAL A 118 -5.39 19.65 -16.85
N VAL A 119 -4.59 18.95 -17.66
CA VAL A 119 -4.31 19.37 -19.05
C VAL A 119 -5.58 19.31 -19.91
N GLY A 120 -6.41 18.28 -19.73
CA GLY A 120 -7.69 18.13 -20.42
C GLY A 120 -8.66 19.28 -20.10
N ILE A 121 -8.78 19.66 -18.83
CA ILE A 121 -9.60 20.81 -18.40
C ILE A 121 -9.06 22.11 -19.01
N ARG A 122 -7.74 22.34 -18.93
CA ARG A 122 -7.11 23.54 -19.51
C ARG A 122 -7.26 23.65 -21.02
N LYS A 123 -7.38 22.53 -21.74
CA LYS A 123 -7.63 22.54 -23.19
C LYS A 123 -9.09 22.79 -23.55
N ARG A 124 -10.01 22.62 -22.59
CA ARG A 124 -11.46 22.78 -22.79
C ARG A 124 -11.98 24.17 -22.40
N ILE A 125 -11.24 24.86 -21.53
CA ILE A 125 -11.40 26.29 -21.20
C ILE A 125 -10.67 27.10 -22.28
#